data_AF-A0A6C0ARA6-F1
#
_entry.id   AF-A0A6C0ARA6-F1
#
_cell.length_a   1.000
_cell.length_b   1.000
_cell.length_c   1.000
_cell.angle_alpha   90.00
_cell.angle_beta   90.00
_cell.angle_gamma   90.00
#
_symmetry.space_group_name_H-M   'P 1'
#
loop_
_entity.id
_entity.type
_entity.pdbx_description
1 polymer ?
#
loop_
_entity_poly.entity_id
_entity_poly.type
_entity_poly.pdbx_seq_one_letter_code
_entity_poly.pdbx_strand_id
1 'polypeptide(L)'
;MTTNFTPNYASKFNCVICDFKSSKKTDYDRHLSTQKHKNNVLTTDDNQKNEKKYICNLCEKEYNDRAGLWRHKKKCIEQPVTNSENITADKDLIIMLVKQNTELMEILKNGTNNNNQSYNTNSLNKTFNLQFFLNETCKDAMNIMDFVDSIQLQLSDLEKVGEIGYVEGISNIITSKLKSLDITQRPIHCTDKKREVLYIKDENKWEKEDDQKKKIRKAIKKVAGKNQRLLPKFKEAHPDCIKASSKFSDQYNKMIIESMGGSGDNDLEKEDKIIKKITNVITIDKEQYI
;
A
#
# COMPACT_ATOMS: atom_id res chain seq x y z
N MET A 1 -63.89 -72.91 38.05
CA MET A 1 -64.87 -71.82 37.82
C MET A 1 -64.24 -70.83 36.86
N THR A 2 -64.89 -70.65 35.72
CA THR A 2 -64.59 -69.70 34.64
C THR A 2 -64.80 -68.25 35.08
N THR A 3 -63.92 -67.33 34.66
CA THR A 3 -64.34 -66.01 34.13
C THR A 3 -63.25 -65.38 33.23
N ASN A 4 -63.53 -65.44 31.92
CA ASN A 4 -63.50 -64.36 30.94
C ASN A 4 -62.22 -63.56 30.70
N PHE A 5 -61.55 -63.91 29.61
CA PHE A 5 -60.76 -63.00 28.78
C PHE A 5 -61.64 -61.82 28.32
N THR A 6 -61.28 -60.60 28.70
CA THR A 6 -61.87 -59.38 28.12
C THR A 6 -61.14 -58.98 26.83
N PRO A 7 -61.85 -58.50 25.79
CA PRO A 7 -61.25 -58.25 24.48
C PRO A 7 -60.39 -56.98 24.48
N ASN A 8 -59.27 -57.03 23.77
CA ASN A 8 -58.44 -55.87 23.44
C ASN A 8 -59.24 -54.94 22.51
N TYR A 9 -59.90 -53.93 23.08
CA TYR A 9 -60.67 -52.95 22.31
C TYR A 9 -59.70 -51.98 21.65
N ALA A 10 -59.47 -52.15 20.35
CA ALA A 10 -58.72 -51.20 19.54
C ALA A 10 -59.27 -49.78 19.75
N SER A 11 -58.41 -48.83 20.11
CA SER A 11 -58.80 -47.44 20.30
C SER A 11 -59.34 -46.89 18.97
N LYS A 12 -60.63 -46.53 18.92
CA LYS A 12 -61.31 -46.07 17.70
C LYS A 12 -61.07 -44.57 17.40
N PHE A 13 -60.70 -43.79 18.40
CA PHE A 13 -60.53 -42.34 18.26
C PHE A 13 -59.11 -41.93 18.66
N ASN A 14 -58.44 -41.20 17.77
CA ASN A 14 -57.06 -40.72 17.92
C ASN A 14 -57.03 -39.21 17.66
N CYS A 15 -56.37 -38.45 18.54
CA CYS A 15 -56.05 -37.04 18.31
C CYS A 15 -54.60 -36.91 17.85
N VAL A 16 -54.40 -36.53 16.58
CA VAL A 16 -53.07 -36.39 15.94
C VAL A 16 -52.24 -35.27 16.58
N ILE A 17 -52.88 -34.27 17.19
CA ILE A 17 -52.22 -33.09 17.78
C ILE A 17 -51.62 -33.40 19.15
N CYS A 18 -52.18 -34.38 19.87
CA CYS A 18 -51.83 -34.66 21.27
C CYS A 18 -51.54 -36.14 21.54
N ASP A 19 -51.50 -36.98 20.50
CA ASP A 19 -51.39 -38.44 20.54
C ASP A 19 -52.35 -39.14 21.52
N PHE A 20 -53.49 -38.50 21.82
CA PHE A 20 -54.49 -39.02 22.74
C PHE A 20 -55.34 -40.10 22.04
N LYS A 21 -55.43 -41.29 22.66
CA LYS A 21 -56.21 -42.43 22.15
C LYS A 21 -57.36 -42.75 23.09
N SER A 22 -58.56 -42.92 22.54
CA SER A 22 -59.75 -43.32 23.28
C SER A 22 -60.58 -44.34 22.50
N SER A 23 -61.21 -45.27 23.23
CA SER A 23 -62.22 -46.18 22.67
C SER A 23 -63.65 -45.63 22.78
N LYS A 24 -63.86 -44.54 23.54
CA LYS A 24 -65.17 -43.91 23.77
C LYS A 24 -65.23 -42.50 23.16
N LYS A 25 -66.28 -42.23 22.39
CA LYS A 25 -66.48 -40.94 21.71
C LYS A 25 -66.65 -39.77 22.68
N THR A 26 -67.39 -39.96 23.78
CA THR A 26 -67.60 -38.92 24.80
C THR A 26 -66.31 -38.44 25.45
N ASP A 27 -65.35 -39.34 25.69
CA ASP A 27 -64.04 -38.99 26.24
C ASP A 27 -63.17 -38.25 25.23
N TYR A 28 -63.30 -38.60 23.94
CA TYR A 28 -62.63 -37.92 22.85
C TYR A 28 -63.19 -36.51 22.64
N ASP A 29 -64.50 -36.34 22.64
CA ASP A 29 -65.15 -35.03 22.51
C ASP A 29 -64.82 -34.12 23.72
N ARG A 30 -64.78 -34.71 24.93
CA ARG A 30 -64.29 -34.01 26.12
C ARG A 30 -62.82 -33.61 25.96
N HIS A 31 -61.95 -34.50 25.47
CA HIS A 31 -60.56 -34.17 25.16
C HIS A 31 -60.44 -32.96 24.23
N LEU A 32 -61.20 -32.92 23.12
CA LEU A 32 -61.22 -31.80 22.17
C LEU A 32 -61.68 -30.49 22.81
N SER A 33 -62.60 -30.56 23.79
CA SER A 33 -63.11 -29.39 24.49
C SER A 33 -62.14 -28.82 25.55
N THR A 34 -61.13 -29.57 25.98
CA THR A 34 -60.21 -29.14 27.05
C THR A 34 -59.36 -27.94 26.63
N GLN A 35 -59.09 -27.04 27.58
CA GLN A 35 -58.21 -25.89 27.34
C GLN A 35 -56.81 -26.33 26.89
N LYS A 36 -56.35 -27.49 27.37
CA LYS A 36 -55.06 -28.07 26.98
C LYS A 36 -55.03 -28.45 25.50
N HIS A 37 -56.08 -29.08 24.97
CA HIS A 37 -56.17 -29.38 23.54
C HIS A 37 -56.30 -28.10 22.71
N LYS A 38 -57.20 -27.18 23.11
CA LYS A 38 -57.39 -25.90 22.41
C LYS A 38 -56.11 -25.06 22.34
N ASN A 39 -55.33 -25.00 23.41
CA ASN A 39 -54.05 -24.31 23.41
C ASN A 39 -53.02 -24.99 22.49
N ASN A 40 -53.01 -26.32 22.43
CA ASN A 40 -52.13 -27.05 21.50
C ASN A 40 -52.55 -26.85 20.02
N VAL A 41 -53.85 -26.76 19.73
CA VAL A 41 -54.36 -26.40 18.38
C VAL A 41 -53.92 -24.97 17.99
N LEU A 42 -53.99 -24.02 18.93
CA LEU A 42 -53.56 -22.63 18.71
C LEU A 42 -52.04 -22.50 18.50
N THR A 43 -51.23 -23.41 19.05
CA THR A 43 -49.77 -23.43 18.79
C THR A 43 -49.40 -24.07 17.45
N THR A 44 -50.34 -24.72 16.77
CA THR A 44 -50.09 -25.37 15.47
C THR A 44 -50.53 -24.54 14.26
N ASP A 45 -51.25 -23.43 14.46
CA ASP A 45 -51.85 -22.64 13.37
C ASP A 45 -51.26 -21.23 13.17
N ASP A 46 -50.12 -20.93 13.82
CA ASP A 46 -49.38 -19.68 13.59
C ASP A 46 -47.86 -19.91 13.41
N ASN A 47 -47.53 -20.97 12.67
CA ASN A 47 -46.21 -21.12 12.07
C ASN A 47 -46.12 -20.29 10.78
N GLN A 48 -46.29 -18.96 10.91
CA GLN A 48 -45.42 -18.11 10.10
C GLN A 48 -44.01 -18.36 10.62
N LYS A 49 -43.29 -19.29 9.96
CA LYS A 49 -41.83 -19.35 10.03
C LYS A 49 -41.36 -17.93 9.79
N ASN A 50 -40.91 -17.27 10.85
CA ASN A 50 -40.23 -16.00 10.71
C ASN A 50 -38.92 -16.36 10.00
N GLU A 51 -38.90 -16.28 8.67
CA GLU A 51 -37.76 -16.61 7.80
C GLU A 51 -36.60 -15.61 7.96
N LYS A 52 -36.60 -14.81 9.04
CA LYS A 52 -35.48 -13.95 9.40
C LYS A 52 -34.33 -14.80 9.92
N LYS A 53 -33.57 -15.34 8.98
CA LYS A 53 -32.25 -15.87 9.23
C LYS A 53 -31.31 -14.72 9.56
N TYR A 54 -30.62 -14.83 10.68
CA TYR A 54 -29.60 -13.89 11.14
C TYR A 54 -28.24 -14.43 10.72
N ILE A 55 -27.59 -13.75 9.79
CA ILE A 55 -26.31 -14.19 9.23
C ILE A 55 -25.17 -13.51 9.99
N CYS A 56 -24.12 -14.26 10.30
CA CYS A 56 -22.89 -13.65 10.80
C CYS A 56 -22.09 -13.03 9.66
N ASN A 57 -21.86 -11.72 9.71
CA ASN A 57 -21.06 -11.00 8.71
C ASN A 57 -19.58 -11.45 8.65
N LEU A 58 -19.12 -12.29 9.58
CA LEU A 58 -17.73 -12.74 9.64
C LEU A 58 -17.51 -14.17 9.12
N CYS A 59 -18.53 -15.04 9.18
CA CYS A 59 -18.40 -16.44 8.77
C CYS A 59 -19.64 -17.01 8.06
N GLU A 60 -20.60 -16.14 7.73
CA GLU A 60 -21.81 -16.43 6.96
C GLU A 60 -22.73 -17.51 7.57
N LYS A 61 -22.49 -17.93 8.81
CA LYS A 61 -23.36 -18.87 9.51
C LYS A 61 -24.72 -18.24 9.78
N GLU A 62 -25.77 -18.99 9.46
CA GLU A 62 -27.17 -18.62 9.66
C GLU A 62 -27.66 -19.03 11.06
N TYR A 63 -28.41 -18.14 11.69
CA TYR A 63 -29.02 -18.36 13.00
C TYR A 63 -30.50 -18.05 12.94
N ASN A 64 -31.32 -18.84 13.64
CA ASN A 64 -32.78 -18.66 13.64
C ASN A 64 -33.24 -17.49 14.54
N ASP A 65 -32.33 -16.93 15.35
CA ASP A 65 -32.65 -15.84 16.27
C ASP A 65 -31.43 -14.94 16.55
N ARG A 66 -31.70 -13.71 17.02
CA ARG A 66 -30.66 -12.71 17.37
C ARG A 66 -29.75 -13.17 18.51
N ALA A 67 -30.25 -13.96 19.46
CA ALA A 67 -29.47 -14.42 20.60
C ALA A 67 -28.47 -15.51 20.20
N GLY A 68 -28.80 -16.36 19.22
CA GLY A 68 -27.92 -17.30 18.54
C GLY A 68 -26.78 -16.57 17.84
N LEU A 69 -27.11 -15.55 17.03
CA LEU A 69 -26.10 -14.70 16.38
C LEU A 69 -25.23 -13.97 17.41
N TRP A 70 -25.79 -13.43 18.50
CA TRP A 70 -25.02 -12.73 19.52
C TRP A 70 -24.06 -13.64 20.28
N ARG A 71 -24.50 -14.84 20.67
CA ARG A 71 -23.64 -15.85 21.31
C ARG A 71 -22.52 -16.31 20.37
N HIS A 72 -22.83 -16.42 19.09
CA HIS A 72 -21.84 -16.71 18.05
C HIS A 72 -20.83 -15.57 17.88
N LYS A 73 -21.28 -14.30 17.77
CA LYS A 73 -20.40 -13.12 17.64
C LYS A 73 -19.37 -13.01 18.75
N LYS A 74 -19.68 -13.49 19.96
CA LYS A 74 -18.73 -13.55 21.08
C LYS A 74 -17.58 -14.56 20.90
N LYS A 75 -17.76 -15.57 20.05
CA LYS A 75 -16.81 -16.67 19.82
C LYS A 75 -16.28 -16.72 18.38
N CYS A 76 -16.82 -15.89 17.49
CA CYS A 76 -16.42 -15.81 16.09
C CYS A 76 -15.11 -15.00 15.98
N ILE A 77 -13.99 -15.71 16.03
CA ILE A 77 -12.64 -15.18 15.80
C ILE A 77 -12.37 -15.25 14.30
N GLU A 78 -11.75 -14.21 13.73
CA GLU A 78 -11.42 -14.07 12.31
C GLU A 78 -10.89 -15.38 11.71
N GLN A 79 -11.58 -15.89 10.70
CA GLN A 79 -11.01 -16.86 9.77
C GLN A 79 -10.50 -16.07 8.57
N PRO A 80 -9.22 -16.25 8.15
CA PRO A 80 -8.66 -15.52 7.04
C PRO A 80 -9.33 -16.01 5.75
N VAL A 81 -10.13 -15.14 5.12
CA VAL A 81 -10.69 -15.42 3.80
C VAL A 81 -9.55 -15.28 2.78
N THR A 82 -9.11 -16.42 2.25
CA THR A 82 -8.23 -16.48 1.08
C THR A 82 -9.08 -16.59 -0.17
N ASN A 83 -9.09 -15.55 -1.00
CA ASN A 83 -9.07 -15.65 -2.46
C ASN A 83 -8.65 -14.29 -3.08
N SER A 84 -7.54 -14.35 -3.82
CA SER A 84 -6.88 -13.42 -4.77
C SER A 84 -7.69 -12.22 -5.29
N GLU A 85 -7.15 -11.04 -5.59
CA GLU A 85 -5.78 -10.54 -5.84
C GLU A 85 -5.82 -8.99 -5.65
N ASN A 86 -4.74 -8.37 -5.14
CA ASN A 86 -4.53 -6.92 -4.83
C ASN A 86 -4.59 -6.45 -3.35
N ILE A 87 -4.40 -7.32 -2.34
CA ILE A 87 -4.40 -6.90 -0.92
C ILE A 87 -2.99 -6.95 -0.26
N THR A 88 -1.92 -6.88 -1.06
CA THR A 88 -0.56 -6.80 -0.49
C THR A 88 -0.19 -5.36 -0.13
N ALA A 89 -0.52 -4.39 -0.99
CA ALA A 89 -0.26 -2.97 -0.72
C ALA A 89 -1.08 -2.42 0.46
N ASP A 90 -2.35 -2.80 0.57
CA ASP A 90 -3.24 -2.33 1.64
C ASP A 90 -2.89 -2.89 3.02
N LYS A 91 -2.37 -4.12 3.11
CA LYS A 91 -1.96 -4.68 4.40
C LYS A 91 -0.76 -3.97 4.98
N ASP A 92 0.23 -3.63 4.14
CA ASP A 92 1.39 -2.87 4.59
C ASP A 92 0.98 -1.43 4.99
N LEU A 93 0.05 -0.81 4.24
CA LEU A 93 -0.52 0.49 4.59
C LEU A 93 -1.28 0.45 5.92
N ILE A 94 -2.13 -0.55 6.14
CA ILE A 94 -2.89 -0.75 7.38
C ILE A 94 -1.95 -1.04 8.55
N ILE A 95 -0.94 -1.91 8.37
CA ILE A 95 0.06 -2.20 9.41
C ILE A 95 0.85 -0.93 9.76
N MET A 96 1.17 -0.08 8.79
CA MET A 96 1.85 1.19 9.02
C MET A 96 0.96 2.23 9.72
N LEU A 97 -0.31 2.35 9.34
CA LEU A 97 -1.29 3.20 10.02
C LEU A 97 -1.52 2.75 11.47
N VAL A 98 -1.60 1.44 11.70
CA VAL A 98 -1.75 0.87 13.05
C VAL A 98 -0.48 1.11 13.88
N LYS A 99 0.72 0.95 13.30
CA LYS A 99 2.00 1.26 13.97
C LYS A 99 2.11 2.73 14.37
N GLN A 100 1.73 3.65 13.48
CA GLN A 100 1.70 5.09 13.78
C GLN A 100 0.68 5.41 14.88
N ASN A 101 -0.50 4.77 14.88
CA ASN A 101 -1.48 4.92 15.95
C ASN A 101 -0.98 4.38 17.30
N THR A 102 -0.19 3.29 17.30
CA THR A 102 0.42 2.77 18.54
C THR A 102 1.50 3.69 19.10
N GLU A 103 2.36 4.28 18.27
CA GLU A 103 3.36 5.26 18.71
C GLU A 103 2.71 6.53 19.27
N LEU A 104 1.61 6.99 18.67
CA LEU A 104 0.79 8.09 19.19
C LEU A 104 0.20 7.77 20.58
N MET A 105 -0.28 6.54 20.78
CA MET A 105 -0.83 6.09 22.07
C MET A 105 0.25 5.95 23.16
N GLU A 106 1.49 5.62 22.80
CA GLU A 106 2.61 5.55 23.74
C GLU A 106 3.06 6.95 24.21
N ILE A 107 3.06 7.94 23.32
CA ILE A 107 3.36 9.34 23.67
C ILE A 107 2.28 9.88 24.64
N LEU A 108 1.02 9.54 24.43
CA LEU A 108 -0.09 9.91 25.33
C LEU A 108 0.01 9.23 26.70
N LYS A 109 0.46 7.97 26.76
CA LYS A 109 0.70 7.27 28.03
C LYS A 109 1.82 7.91 28.86
N ASN A 110 2.87 8.41 28.21
CA ASN A 110 4.02 9.01 28.89
C ASN A 110 3.80 10.48 29.31
N GLY A 111 2.71 11.12 28.86
CA GLY A 111 2.34 12.50 29.23
C GLY A 111 1.43 12.63 30.45
N THR A 112 1.00 11.53 31.10
CA THR A 112 -0.04 11.58 32.15
C THR A 112 0.54 11.70 33.57
N ASN A 113 1.42 12.66 33.79
CA ASN A 113 1.81 13.11 35.14
C ASN A 113 1.92 14.63 35.13
N ASN A 114 0.80 15.34 34.99
CA ASN A 114 0.59 16.66 35.58
C ASN A 114 -0.88 17.06 35.44
N ASN A 115 -1.56 17.15 36.59
CA ASN A 115 -2.85 17.80 36.71
C ASN A 115 -2.65 19.29 36.43
N ASN A 116 -3.18 19.80 35.32
CA ASN A 116 -3.86 21.09 35.25
C ASN A 116 -4.64 21.17 33.94
N GLN A 117 -5.90 21.58 34.08
CA GLN A 117 -6.83 21.84 32.99
C GLN A 117 -6.22 22.80 31.96
N SER A 118 -6.16 22.35 30.71
CA SER A 118 -6.15 23.24 29.54
C SER A 118 -6.90 22.54 28.42
N TYR A 119 -8.18 22.87 28.27
CA TYR A 119 -8.89 22.65 27.02
C TYR A 119 -8.45 23.77 26.08
N ASN A 120 -7.43 23.53 25.26
CA ASN A 120 -7.23 24.35 24.06
C ASN A 120 -6.34 23.69 23.01
N THR A 121 -6.84 23.78 21.78
CA THR A 121 -6.25 23.45 20.48
C THR A 121 -6.25 21.97 20.06
N ASN A 122 -7.33 21.58 19.38
CA ASN A 122 -7.24 20.61 18.28
C ASN A 122 -6.34 21.22 17.20
N SER A 123 -5.02 21.08 17.35
CA SER A 123 -4.16 21.12 16.18
C SER A 123 -4.38 19.79 15.45
N LEU A 124 -5.16 19.82 14.36
CA LEU A 124 -4.94 18.84 13.30
C LEU A 124 -3.52 19.11 12.78
N ASN A 125 -2.51 18.62 13.48
CA ASN A 125 -1.15 18.54 12.96
C ASN A 125 -1.20 17.51 11.85
N LYS A 126 -1.63 17.94 10.68
CA LYS A 126 -1.39 17.20 9.46
C LYS A 126 0.14 17.12 9.34
N THR A 127 0.68 15.95 9.66
CA THR A 127 2.12 15.70 9.59
C THR A 127 2.40 15.04 8.26
N PHE A 128 3.45 15.48 7.58
CA PHE A 128 3.84 14.90 6.29
C PHE A 128 4.13 13.40 6.47
N ASN A 129 3.32 12.55 5.84
CA ASN A 129 3.54 11.11 5.83
C ASN A 129 4.33 10.70 4.59
N LEU A 130 5.64 10.47 4.78
CA LEU A 130 6.54 10.08 3.70
C LEU A 130 6.10 8.80 2.99
N GLN A 131 5.65 7.78 3.72
CA GLN A 131 5.28 6.52 3.10
C GLN A 131 4.05 6.69 2.20
N PHE A 132 3.06 7.45 2.66
CA PHE A 132 1.88 7.76 1.85
C PHE A 132 2.29 8.55 0.59
N PHE A 133 3.13 9.58 0.74
CA PHE A 133 3.64 10.33 -0.41
C PHE A 133 4.32 9.41 -1.44
N LEU A 134 5.24 8.53 -1.00
CA LEU A 134 5.96 7.66 -1.92
C LEU A 134 5.04 6.62 -2.58
N ASN A 135 4.22 5.91 -1.81
CA ASN A 135 3.49 4.74 -2.31
C ASN A 135 2.13 5.06 -2.90
N GLU A 136 1.50 6.16 -2.51
CA GLU A 136 0.21 6.60 -3.05
C GLU A 136 0.39 7.77 -4.01
N THR A 137 1.04 8.85 -3.58
CA THR A 137 1.19 10.05 -4.42
C THR A 137 2.15 9.81 -5.59
N CYS A 138 3.27 9.11 -5.36
CA CYS A 138 4.27 8.78 -6.38
C CYS A 138 4.18 7.32 -6.87
N LYS A 139 3.00 6.70 -6.77
CA LYS A 139 2.79 5.29 -7.15
C LYS A 139 3.13 4.99 -8.61
N ASP A 140 2.94 5.98 -9.49
CA ASP A 140 3.19 5.86 -10.93
C ASP A 140 4.59 6.33 -11.36
N ALA A 141 5.45 6.75 -10.41
CA ALA A 141 6.83 7.09 -10.72
C ALA A 141 7.56 5.93 -11.42
N MET A 142 8.39 6.27 -12.41
CA MET A 142 9.23 5.28 -13.09
C MET A 142 10.37 4.79 -12.19
N ASN A 143 10.98 3.65 -12.53
CA ASN A 143 12.19 3.20 -11.83
C ASN A 143 13.40 4.04 -12.23
N ILE A 144 14.42 4.09 -11.37
CA ILE A 144 15.62 4.89 -11.59
C ILE A 144 16.36 4.50 -12.87
N MET A 145 16.36 3.22 -13.23
CA MET A 145 17.01 2.75 -14.47
C MET A 145 16.19 3.10 -15.70
N ASP A 146 14.86 3.03 -15.62
CA ASP A 146 13.96 3.48 -16.70
C ASP A 146 14.12 4.99 -16.94
N PHE A 147 14.25 5.78 -15.86
CA PHE A 147 14.58 7.19 -15.94
C PHE A 147 15.90 7.43 -16.67
N VAL A 148 16.97 6.73 -16.28
CA VAL A 148 18.27 6.84 -16.94
C VAL A 148 18.15 6.49 -18.42
N ASP A 149 17.41 5.42 -18.75
CA ASP A 149 17.23 4.96 -20.11
C ASP A 149 16.40 5.94 -20.95
N SER A 150 15.45 6.65 -20.35
CA SER A 150 14.66 7.73 -20.97
C SER A 150 15.45 9.00 -21.31
N ILE A 151 16.65 9.18 -20.76
CA ILE A 151 17.52 10.31 -21.09
C ILE A 151 18.06 10.12 -22.52
N GLN A 152 17.59 10.97 -23.42
CA GLN A 152 18.08 11.10 -24.78
C GLN A 152 19.08 12.26 -24.84
N LEU A 153 20.33 11.96 -25.20
CA LEU A 153 21.39 12.96 -25.30
C LEU A 153 21.64 13.36 -26.75
N GLN A 154 21.88 14.64 -26.94
CA GLN A 154 22.25 15.25 -28.21
C GLN A 154 23.73 15.63 -28.21
N LEU A 155 24.30 15.87 -29.40
CA LEU A 155 25.71 16.27 -29.53
C LEU A 155 26.01 17.56 -28.73
N SER A 156 25.06 18.49 -28.67
CA SER A 156 25.16 19.71 -27.86
C SER A 156 25.29 19.45 -26.36
N ASP A 157 24.77 18.32 -25.85
CA ASP A 157 24.94 17.96 -24.43
C ASP A 157 26.39 17.56 -24.15
N LEU A 158 27.01 16.80 -25.07
CA LEU A 158 28.43 16.46 -25.00
C LEU A 158 29.30 17.71 -25.06
N GLU A 159 29.02 18.62 -26.00
CA GLU A 159 29.76 19.87 -26.14
C GLU A 159 29.67 20.72 -24.88
N LYS A 160 28.46 20.86 -24.31
CA LYS A 160 28.25 21.54 -23.03
C LYS A 160 29.04 20.89 -21.91
N VAL A 161 29.03 19.56 -21.78
CA VAL A 161 29.84 18.84 -20.78
C VAL A 161 31.33 19.15 -20.95
N GLY A 162 31.83 19.20 -22.18
CA GLY A 162 33.20 19.64 -22.46
C GLY A 162 33.45 21.09 -22.08
N GLU A 163 32.48 21.98 -22.24
CA GLU A 163 32.60 23.40 -21.89
C GLU A 163 32.61 23.63 -20.37
N ILE A 164 31.61 23.10 -19.66
CA ILE A 164 31.34 23.40 -18.25
C ILE A 164 31.91 22.36 -17.27
N GLY A 165 32.46 21.25 -17.79
CA GLY A 165 33.11 20.19 -17.02
C GLY A 165 32.19 19.05 -16.59
N TYR A 166 32.78 17.94 -16.17
CA TYR A 166 32.09 16.68 -15.82
C TYR A 166 31.01 16.87 -14.74
N VAL A 167 31.38 17.45 -13.59
CA VAL A 167 30.45 17.59 -12.45
C VAL A 167 29.25 18.45 -12.83
N GLU A 168 29.48 19.60 -13.43
CA GLU A 168 28.40 20.52 -13.81
C GLU A 168 27.58 19.94 -14.97
N GLY A 169 28.24 19.43 -16.01
CA GLY A 169 27.62 18.84 -17.19
C GLY A 169 26.68 17.68 -16.87
N ILE A 170 27.18 16.66 -16.17
CA ILE A 170 26.38 15.48 -15.82
C ILE A 170 25.26 15.84 -14.85
N SER A 171 25.53 16.71 -13.88
CA SER A 171 24.47 17.18 -12.96
C SER A 171 23.37 17.94 -13.69
N ASN A 172 23.71 18.77 -14.68
CA ASN A 172 22.73 19.53 -15.47
C ASN A 172 21.89 18.63 -16.36
N ILE A 173 22.47 17.61 -16.98
CA ILE A 173 21.73 16.60 -17.75
C ILE A 173 20.66 15.94 -16.86
N ILE A 174 21.08 15.41 -15.70
CA ILE A 174 20.19 14.67 -14.79
C ILE A 174 19.10 15.60 -14.24
N THR A 175 19.50 16.77 -13.73
CA THR A 175 18.55 17.70 -13.10
C THR A 175 17.59 18.32 -14.10
N SER A 176 18.00 18.57 -15.34
CA SER A 176 17.10 19.08 -16.40
C SER A 176 16.04 18.04 -16.73
N LYS A 177 16.42 16.75 -16.86
CA LYS A 177 15.44 15.68 -17.08
C LYS A 177 14.50 15.52 -15.89
N LEU A 178 15.01 15.54 -14.65
CA LEU A 178 14.16 15.48 -13.45
C LEU A 178 13.15 16.64 -13.37
N LYS A 179 13.59 17.86 -13.71
CA LYS A 179 12.72 19.05 -13.74
C LYS A 179 11.63 18.98 -14.82
N SER A 180 11.91 18.28 -15.92
CA SER A 180 10.90 18.05 -16.98
C SER A 180 9.80 17.07 -16.57
N LEU A 181 10.00 16.32 -15.48
CA LEU A 181 9.01 15.41 -14.91
C LEU A 181 8.23 16.09 -13.79
N ASP A 182 6.94 15.79 -13.73
CA ASP A 182 6.13 16.08 -12.55
C ASP A 182 6.75 15.42 -11.31
N ILE A 183 6.59 16.07 -10.15
CA ILE A 183 7.18 15.60 -8.89
C ILE A 183 6.78 14.16 -8.61
N THR A 184 5.51 13.80 -8.85
CA THR A 184 4.97 12.45 -8.60
C THR A 184 5.54 11.37 -9.51
N GLN A 185 6.19 11.77 -10.61
CA GLN A 185 6.74 10.89 -11.63
C GLN A 185 8.26 10.69 -11.48
N ARG A 186 8.91 11.43 -10.59
CA ARG A 186 10.36 11.36 -10.39
C ARG A 186 10.73 10.05 -9.68
N PRO A 187 11.79 9.35 -10.13
CA PRO A 187 12.22 8.09 -9.52
C PRO A 187 12.97 8.28 -8.19
N ILE A 188 13.20 9.52 -7.76
CA ILE A 188 14.06 9.84 -6.63
C ILE A 188 13.60 11.10 -5.91
N HIS A 189 13.60 11.05 -4.58
CA HIS A 189 13.25 12.16 -3.71
C HIS A 189 14.21 12.29 -2.54
N CYS A 190 14.39 13.52 -2.05
CA CYS A 190 15.13 13.82 -0.82
C CYS A 190 14.19 14.33 0.27
N THR A 191 14.30 13.78 1.49
CA THR A 191 13.42 14.13 2.63
C THR A 191 14.10 15.00 3.68
N ASP A 192 15.42 14.96 3.73
CA ASP A 192 16.27 15.80 4.58
C ASP A 192 17.52 16.18 3.78
N LYS A 193 17.55 17.43 3.32
CA LYS A 193 18.63 17.99 2.52
C LYS A 193 19.95 18.08 3.28
N LYS A 194 19.92 18.30 4.61
CA LYS A 194 21.15 18.43 5.41
C LYS A 194 21.84 17.08 5.58
N ARG A 195 21.05 16.02 5.74
CA ARG A 195 21.53 14.64 5.89
C ARG A 195 21.54 13.84 4.58
N GLU A 196 21.15 14.49 3.48
CA GLU A 196 21.02 13.89 2.14
C GLU A 196 20.28 12.54 2.16
N VAL A 197 19.16 12.49 2.88
CA VAL A 197 18.35 11.28 2.98
C VAL A 197 17.56 11.12 1.68
N LEU A 198 17.94 10.13 0.89
CA LEU A 198 17.37 9.84 -0.43
C LEU A 198 16.48 8.60 -0.39
N TYR A 199 15.39 8.65 -1.14
CA TYR A 199 14.53 7.51 -1.45
C TYR A 199 14.48 7.34 -2.97
N ILE A 200 14.70 6.12 -3.44
CA ILE A 200 14.79 5.79 -4.85
C ILE A 200 13.80 4.68 -5.16
N LYS A 201 13.05 4.86 -6.25
CA LYS A 201 12.21 3.81 -6.80
C LYS A 201 13.02 2.93 -7.74
N ASP A 202 13.11 1.65 -7.41
CA ASP A 202 13.77 0.64 -8.22
C ASP A 202 13.01 -0.67 -8.09
N GLU A 203 12.94 -1.46 -9.17
CA GLU A 203 12.15 -2.70 -9.21
C GLU A 203 10.70 -2.53 -8.67
N ASN A 204 10.07 -1.40 -9.00
CA ASN A 204 8.74 -0.96 -8.57
C ASN A 204 8.57 -0.78 -7.05
N LYS A 205 9.67 -0.61 -6.31
CA LYS A 205 9.67 -0.41 -4.86
C LYS A 205 10.42 0.85 -4.48
N TRP A 206 9.89 1.58 -3.51
CA TRP A 206 10.58 2.70 -2.88
C TRP A 206 11.49 2.19 -1.77
N GLU A 207 12.77 2.49 -1.88
CA GLU A 207 13.76 2.12 -0.88
C GLU A 207 14.59 3.34 -0.47
N LYS A 208 14.94 3.40 0.82
CA LYS A 208 15.91 4.37 1.30
C LYS A 208 17.28 4.00 0.74
N GLU A 209 17.97 4.99 0.19
CA GLU A 209 19.32 4.82 -0.34
C GLU A 209 20.32 4.48 0.77
N ASP A 210 21.31 3.66 0.43
CA ASP A 210 22.35 3.23 1.37
C ASP A 210 23.40 4.32 1.61
N ASP A 211 24.21 4.20 2.67
CA ASP A 211 25.21 5.21 3.03
C ASP A 211 26.28 5.40 1.94
N GLN A 212 26.55 4.39 1.12
CA GLN A 212 27.47 4.46 -0.02
C GLN A 212 26.78 5.02 -1.28
N LYS A 213 25.46 5.21 -1.25
CA LYS A 213 24.63 5.79 -2.31
C LYS A 213 24.75 5.05 -3.65
N LYS A 214 24.73 3.71 -3.61
CA LYS A 214 25.10 2.88 -4.76
C LYS A 214 24.16 3.08 -5.94
N LYS A 215 22.86 3.22 -5.71
CA LYS A 215 21.87 3.29 -6.80
C LYS A 215 22.00 4.60 -7.57
N ILE A 216 22.07 5.74 -6.88
CA ILE A 216 22.26 7.03 -7.54
C ILE A 216 23.64 7.13 -8.22
N ARG A 217 24.72 6.59 -7.62
CA ARG A 217 26.04 6.55 -8.27
C ARG A 217 26.01 5.72 -9.55
N LYS A 218 25.34 4.57 -9.53
CA LYS A 218 25.14 3.72 -10.72
C LYS A 218 24.38 4.49 -11.81
N ALA A 219 23.35 5.25 -11.44
CA ALA A 219 22.60 6.09 -12.37
C ALA A 219 23.49 7.17 -13.00
N ILE A 220 24.29 7.89 -12.19
CA ILE A 220 25.26 8.91 -12.65
C ILE A 220 26.24 8.31 -13.65
N LYS A 221 26.86 7.17 -13.32
CA LYS A 221 27.81 6.48 -14.22
C LYS A 221 27.20 6.07 -15.54
N LYS A 222 25.94 5.59 -15.53
CA LYS A 222 25.24 5.26 -16.78
C LYS A 222 24.97 6.50 -17.64
N VAL A 223 24.57 7.62 -17.04
CA VAL A 223 24.36 8.88 -17.78
C VAL A 223 25.68 9.40 -18.35
N ALA A 224 26.76 9.36 -17.57
CA ALA A 224 28.10 9.71 -18.05
C ALA A 224 28.54 8.80 -19.22
N GLY A 225 28.33 7.49 -19.12
CA GLY A 225 28.61 6.55 -20.19
C GLY A 225 27.77 6.80 -21.45
N LYS A 226 26.50 7.22 -21.32
CA LYS A 226 25.69 7.67 -22.47
C LYS A 226 26.29 8.92 -23.12
N ASN A 227 26.77 9.88 -22.33
CA ASN A 227 27.40 11.10 -22.83
C ASN A 227 28.69 10.80 -23.61
N GLN A 228 29.55 9.94 -23.05
CA GLN A 228 30.79 9.50 -23.68
C GLN A 228 30.56 8.84 -25.05
N ARG A 229 29.46 8.11 -25.22
CA ARG A 229 29.09 7.45 -26.50
C ARG A 229 28.78 8.44 -27.64
N LEU A 230 28.71 9.74 -27.36
CA LEU A 230 28.57 10.78 -28.39
C LEU A 230 29.91 11.22 -28.98
N LEU A 231 31.06 10.89 -28.37
CA LEU A 231 32.39 11.27 -28.88
C LEU A 231 32.64 10.82 -30.33
N PRO A 232 32.29 9.58 -30.74
CA PRO A 232 32.44 9.17 -32.14
C PRO A 232 31.62 10.03 -33.10
N LYS A 233 30.41 10.44 -32.72
CA LYS A 233 29.55 11.31 -33.55
C LYS A 233 30.17 12.70 -33.72
N PHE A 234 30.80 13.24 -32.67
CA PHE A 234 31.54 14.49 -32.81
C PHE A 234 32.69 14.36 -33.81
N LYS A 235 33.45 13.27 -33.73
CA LYS A 235 34.56 12.99 -34.66
C LYS A 235 34.07 12.79 -36.10
N GLU A 236 32.91 12.18 -36.30
CA GLU A 236 32.29 12.06 -37.63
C GLU A 236 31.91 13.44 -38.21
N ALA A 237 31.38 14.34 -37.38
CA ALA A 237 31.04 15.71 -37.77
C ALA A 237 32.29 16.59 -37.99
N HIS A 238 33.38 16.33 -37.26
CA HIS A 238 34.63 17.08 -37.32
C HIS A 238 35.85 16.15 -37.49
N PRO A 239 36.07 15.56 -38.69
CA PRO A 239 37.09 14.51 -38.87
C PRO A 239 38.53 14.97 -38.61
N ASP A 240 38.79 16.27 -38.72
CA ASP A 240 40.10 16.88 -38.48
C ASP A 240 40.37 17.16 -37.00
N CYS A 241 39.42 16.97 -36.08
CA CYS A 241 39.56 17.30 -34.65
C CYS A 241 40.73 16.60 -33.94
N ILE A 242 41.22 15.49 -34.49
CA ILE A 242 42.38 14.75 -33.95
C ILE A 242 43.70 15.44 -34.32
N LYS A 243 43.71 16.28 -35.36
CA LYS A 243 44.91 16.98 -35.82
C LYS A 243 45.14 18.22 -34.95
N ALA A 244 46.36 18.39 -34.47
CA ALA A 244 46.76 19.56 -33.68
C ALA A 244 46.54 20.90 -34.41
N SER A 245 46.48 20.90 -35.74
CA SER A 245 46.20 22.10 -36.56
C SER A 245 44.72 22.44 -36.70
N SER A 246 43.81 21.58 -36.22
CA SER A 246 42.37 21.80 -36.33
C SER A 246 41.88 22.83 -35.31
N LYS A 247 40.93 23.66 -35.73
CA LYS A 247 40.21 24.59 -34.84
C LYS A 247 39.39 23.86 -33.77
N PHE A 248 39.09 22.57 -33.97
CA PHE A 248 38.31 21.74 -33.05
C PHE A 248 39.16 20.87 -32.14
N SER A 249 40.51 20.92 -32.25
CA SER A 249 41.38 20.00 -31.52
C SER A 249 41.29 20.18 -29.99
N ASP A 250 41.39 21.43 -29.53
CA ASP A 250 41.30 21.74 -28.10
C ASP A 250 39.91 21.40 -27.53
N GLN A 251 38.86 21.72 -28.27
CA GLN A 251 37.49 21.38 -27.88
C GLN A 251 37.31 19.86 -27.77
N TYR A 252 37.81 19.10 -28.74
CA TYR A 252 37.71 17.65 -28.75
C TYR A 252 38.50 17.01 -27.61
N ASN A 253 39.73 17.46 -27.36
CA ASN A 253 40.55 16.99 -26.23
C ASN A 253 39.85 17.27 -24.89
N LYS A 254 39.28 18.47 -24.73
CA LYS A 254 38.53 18.83 -23.53
C LYS A 254 37.29 17.94 -23.35
N MET A 255 36.52 17.70 -24.42
CA MET A 255 35.39 16.77 -24.36
C MET A 255 35.79 15.35 -23.99
N ILE A 256 36.94 14.85 -24.48
CA ILE A 256 37.46 13.54 -24.07
C ILE A 256 37.71 13.53 -22.56
N ILE A 257 38.47 14.50 -22.04
CA ILE A 257 38.82 14.57 -20.62
C ILE A 257 37.55 14.59 -19.76
N GLU A 258 36.61 15.50 -20.06
CA GLU A 258 35.40 15.66 -19.26
C GLU A 258 34.42 14.50 -19.41
N SER A 259 34.36 13.84 -20.58
CA SER A 259 33.53 12.64 -20.77
C SER A 259 34.07 11.42 -20.04
N MET A 260 35.37 11.40 -19.71
CA MET A 260 36.03 10.31 -18.99
C MET A 260 36.06 10.53 -17.47
N GLY A 261 35.28 11.47 -16.93
CA GLY A 261 35.22 11.78 -15.50
C GLY A 261 35.89 13.10 -15.11
N GLY A 262 36.42 13.86 -16.08
CA GLY A 262 37.10 15.13 -15.83
C GLY A 262 38.48 14.96 -15.20
N SER A 263 39.21 16.06 -15.07
CA SER A 263 40.60 16.05 -14.58
C SER A 263 40.74 15.58 -13.12
N GLY A 264 41.85 14.92 -12.80
CA GLY A 264 42.22 14.45 -11.46
C GLY A 264 41.58 13.13 -11.03
N ASP A 265 42.04 12.57 -9.91
CA ASP A 265 41.78 11.16 -9.53
C ASP A 265 40.67 10.95 -8.47
N ASN A 266 39.93 12.01 -8.13
CA ASN A 266 38.92 12.00 -7.05
C ASN A 266 37.49 11.69 -7.52
N ASP A 267 37.27 10.56 -8.18
CA ASP A 267 35.96 10.24 -8.78
C ASP A 267 34.81 10.20 -7.77
N LEU A 268 35.04 9.68 -6.56
CA LEU A 268 34.04 9.65 -5.49
C LEU A 268 33.60 11.06 -5.06
N GLU A 269 34.56 11.99 -4.95
CA GLU A 269 34.29 13.38 -4.59
C GLU A 269 33.49 14.10 -5.68
N LYS A 270 33.82 13.83 -6.95
CA LYS A 270 33.07 14.36 -8.10
C LYS A 270 31.63 13.85 -8.10
N GLU A 271 31.43 12.55 -7.86
CA GLU A 271 30.10 11.97 -7.70
C GLU A 271 29.33 12.57 -6.52
N ASP A 272 29.97 12.81 -5.37
CA ASP A 272 29.35 13.48 -4.23
C ASP A 272 28.86 14.89 -4.57
N LYS A 273 29.67 15.64 -5.32
CA LYS A 273 29.28 16.97 -5.83
C LYS A 273 28.07 16.89 -6.76
N ILE A 274 28.02 15.88 -7.63
CA ILE A 274 26.86 15.65 -8.53
C ILE A 274 25.62 15.31 -7.70
N ILE A 275 25.73 14.39 -6.73
CA ILE A 275 24.63 14.00 -5.83
C ILE A 275 24.07 15.22 -5.10
N LYS A 276 24.94 16.05 -4.52
CA LYS A 276 24.53 17.27 -3.81
C LYS A 276 23.75 18.23 -4.70
N LYS A 277 24.17 18.39 -5.96
CA LYS A 277 23.44 19.20 -6.96
C LYS A 277 22.07 18.61 -7.29
N ILE A 278 21.98 17.29 -7.44
CA ILE A 278 20.71 16.59 -7.66
C ILE A 278 19.78 16.79 -6.45
N THR A 279 20.27 16.56 -5.23
CA THR A 279 19.53 16.72 -3.97
C THR A 279 18.82 18.08 -3.87
N ASN A 280 19.47 19.16 -4.31
CA ASN A 280 18.88 20.49 -4.31
C ASN A 280 17.60 20.62 -5.16
N VAL A 281 17.41 19.75 -6.15
CA VAL A 281 16.28 19.77 -7.10
C VAL A 281 15.15 18.81 -6.69
N ILE A 282 15.49 17.75 -5.96
CA ILE A 282 14.56 16.66 -5.62
C ILE A 282 14.09 16.67 -4.16
N THR A 283 14.49 17.68 -3.38
CA THR A 283 14.02 17.83 -2.00
C THR A 283 12.52 18.06 -1.99
N ILE A 284 11.80 17.25 -1.20
CA ILE A 284 10.34 17.36 -1.05
C ILE A 284 10.04 18.60 -0.22
N ASP A 285 9.18 19.46 -0.77
CA ASP A 285 8.53 20.52 -0.01
C ASP A 285 7.37 19.92 0.79
N LYS A 286 7.62 19.61 2.06
CA LYS A 286 6.67 18.89 2.91
C LYS A 286 5.38 19.67 3.13
N GLU A 287 5.43 21.00 3.11
CA GLU A 287 4.28 21.86 3.35
C GLU A 287 3.20 21.72 2.25
N GLN A 288 3.60 21.31 1.04
CA GLN A 288 2.67 21.08 -0.07
C GLN A 288 1.83 19.80 0.08
N TYR A 289 2.24 18.88 0.95
CA TYR A 289 1.64 17.54 1.09
C TYR A 289 1.12 17.28 2.51
N ILE A 290 0.86 18.37 3.24
CA ILE A 290 0.30 18.39 4.58
C ILE A 290 -1.23 18.56 4.50
#